data_AF-A0A7X2PQ74-F1
#
_entry.id   AF-A0A7X2PQ74-F1
#
_cell.length_a   1.000
_cell.length_b   1.000
_cell.length_c   1.000
_cell.angle_alpha   90.00
_cell.angle_beta   90.00
_cell.angle_gamma   90.00
#
_symmetry.space_group_name_H-M   'P 1'
#
loop_
_entity.id
_entity.type
_entity.pdbx_description
1 polymer ?
#
loop_
_entity_poly.entity_id
_entity_poly.type
_entity_poly.pdbx_seq_one_letter_code
_entity_poly.pdbx_strand_id
1 'polypeptide(L)'
;MGQEKSIWWKVPGILIWMAAAGLAAVNFTSGAGLAAVLAGVLTAFYLSDRLGGLPVRLPRLWLISGCGLGLVTLASVILRGSEGAARSLSSAGVYSITEAAVWLVLPLALLTPLLVSATRYSTFLSIEAALLVGIFAGVFAAHREGSLHRPYFITDWLLERNYDPLPFFLAVGAALGVMLIVWLLSRRSAKQT
;
A
#
# COMPACT_ATOMS: atom_id res chain seq x y z
N MET A 1 -26.31 -18.81 10.56
CA MET A 1 -25.46 -18.15 11.59
C MET A 1 -24.02 -18.29 11.14
N GLY A 2 -23.48 -17.28 10.46
CA GLY A 2 -22.09 -17.32 9.98
C GLY A 2 -21.15 -17.10 11.16
N GLN A 3 -20.19 -18.01 11.36
CA GLN A 3 -19.12 -17.77 12.32
C GLN A 3 -18.43 -16.46 11.97
N GLU A 4 -18.39 -15.52 12.91
CA GLU A 4 -17.57 -14.32 12.77
C GLU A 4 -16.11 -14.75 12.67
N LYS A 5 -15.59 -14.79 11.44
CA LYS A 5 -14.15 -15.02 11.21
C LYS A 5 -13.41 -13.88 11.90
N SER A 6 -12.75 -14.19 12.99
CA SER A 6 -12.02 -13.24 13.82
C SER A 6 -11.07 -12.36 12.99
N ILE A 7 -11.09 -11.04 13.18
CA ILE A 7 -10.27 -10.09 12.41
C ILE A 7 -8.75 -10.32 12.57
N TRP A 8 -8.34 -11.03 13.63
CA TRP A 8 -6.94 -11.26 13.99
C TRP A 8 -6.10 -11.93 12.90
N TRP A 9 -6.69 -12.79 12.06
CA TRP A 9 -5.92 -13.43 10.97
C TRP A 9 -5.48 -12.45 9.87
N LYS A 10 -6.13 -11.29 9.77
CA LYS A 10 -5.81 -10.23 8.77
C LYS A 10 -4.75 -9.25 9.25
N VAL A 11 -4.52 -9.16 10.56
CA VAL A 11 -3.58 -8.20 11.16
C VAL A 11 -2.17 -8.30 10.54
N PRO A 12 -1.58 -9.49 10.34
CA PRO A 12 -0.27 -9.59 9.69
C PRO A 12 -0.28 -8.98 8.28
N GLY A 13 -1.30 -9.28 7.47
CA GLY A 13 -1.42 -8.75 6.11
C GLY A 13 -1.59 -7.23 6.08
N ILE A 14 -2.41 -6.68 6.98
CA ILE A 14 -2.59 -5.22 7.13
C ILE A 14 -1.26 -4.56 7.48
N LEU A 15 -0.53 -5.08 8.46
CA LEU A 15 0.76 -4.52 8.89
C LEU A 15 1.80 -4.55 7.77
N ILE A 16 1.90 -5.67 7.04
CA ILE A 16 2.85 -5.81 5.92
C ILE A 16 2.52 -4.81 4.81
N TRP A 17 1.25 -4.69 4.42
CA TRP A 17 0.84 -3.75 3.38
C TRP A 17 0.93 -2.29 3.82
N MET A 18 0.66 -1.97 5.09
CA MET A 18 0.88 -0.62 5.63
C MET A 18 2.37 -0.27 5.63
N ALA A 19 3.23 -1.21 6.02
CA ALA A 19 4.68 -1.02 5.97
C ALA A 19 5.17 -0.85 4.52
N ALA A 20 4.74 -1.71 3.60
CA ALA A 20 5.13 -1.64 2.19
C ALA A 20 4.63 -0.36 1.52
N ALA A 21 3.34 -0.06 1.64
CA ALA A 21 2.73 1.12 1.03
C ALA A 21 3.25 2.42 1.68
N GLY A 22 3.45 2.44 2.99
CA GLY A 22 4.05 3.57 3.70
C GLY A 22 5.49 3.81 3.29
N LEU A 23 6.31 2.76 3.18
CA LEU A 23 7.69 2.85 2.72
C LEU A 23 7.79 3.30 1.26
N ALA A 24 6.87 2.86 0.40
CA ALA A 24 6.78 3.37 -0.95
C ALA A 24 6.38 4.86 -0.93
N ALA A 25 5.32 5.22 -0.20
CA ALA A 25 4.75 6.56 -0.20
C ALA A 25 5.67 7.62 0.40
N VAL A 26 6.41 7.31 1.47
CA VAL A 26 7.24 8.30 2.22
C VAL A 26 8.25 9.04 1.33
N ASN A 27 8.66 8.42 0.22
CA ASN A 27 9.61 9.00 -0.73
C ASN A 27 8.96 9.87 -1.81
N PHE A 28 7.63 9.83 -1.95
CA PHE A 28 6.91 10.45 -3.07
C PHE A 28 5.76 11.37 -2.65
N THR A 29 5.49 11.54 -1.36
CA THR A 29 4.32 12.32 -0.91
C THR A 29 4.51 13.07 0.40
N SER A 30 3.64 14.04 0.64
CA SER A 30 3.54 14.78 1.91
C SER A 30 2.99 13.93 3.05
N GLY A 31 3.02 14.46 4.28
CA GLY A 31 2.43 13.80 5.45
C GLY A 31 0.93 13.49 5.29
N ALA A 32 0.18 14.34 4.58
CA ALA A 32 -1.23 14.11 4.29
C ALA A 32 -1.42 12.90 3.35
N GLY A 33 -0.58 12.79 2.32
CA GLY A 33 -0.58 11.63 1.42
C GLY A 33 -0.19 10.34 2.14
N LEU A 34 0.81 10.38 3.03
CA LEU A 34 1.21 9.22 3.82
C LEU A 34 0.06 8.69 4.70
N ALA A 35 -0.60 9.59 5.45
CA ALA A 35 -1.76 9.22 6.24
C ALA A 35 -2.90 8.65 5.37
N ALA A 36 -3.10 9.24 4.19
CA ALA A 36 -4.10 8.80 3.22
C ALA A 36 -3.81 7.40 2.65
N VAL A 37 -2.55 7.06 2.32
CA VAL A 37 -2.17 5.71 1.89
C VAL A 37 -2.46 4.69 2.98
N LEU A 38 -2.05 4.98 4.22
CA LEU A 38 -2.25 4.08 5.36
C LEU A 38 -3.74 3.83 5.62
N ALA A 39 -4.55 4.89 5.59
CA ALA A 39 -6.00 4.79 5.66
C ALA A 39 -6.58 3.97 4.50
N GLY A 40 -6.10 4.22 3.27
CA GLY A 40 -6.52 3.50 2.08
C GLY A 40 -6.20 2.01 2.12
N VAL A 41 -5.06 1.60 2.70
CA VAL A 41 -4.75 0.18 2.95
C VAL A 41 -5.77 -0.43 3.91
N LEU A 42 -6.05 0.22 5.04
CA LEU A 42 -7.05 -0.26 6.01
C LEU A 42 -8.44 -0.41 5.37
N THR A 43 -8.86 0.60 4.61
CA THR A 43 -10.13 0.60 3.89
C THR A 43 -10.16 -0.49 2.81
N ALA A 44 -9.05 -0.76 2.11
CA ALA A 44 -8.97 -1.83 1.12
C ALA A 44 -9.17 -3.22 1.75
N PHE A 45 -8.56 -3.48 2.90
CA PHE A 45 -8.76 -4.74 3.63
C PHE A 45 -10.21 -4.90 4.09
N TYR A 46 -10.82 -3.83 4.63
CA TYR A 46 -12.22 -3.83 5.01
C TYR A 46 -13.16 -4.09 3.82
N LEU A 47 -12.94 -3.39 2.70
CA LEU A 47 -13.79 -3.48 1.52
C LEU A 47 -13.63 -4.82 0.79
N SER A 48 -12.41 -5.39 0.77
CA SER A 48 -12.14 -6.69 0.16
C SER A 48 -12.92 -7.83 0.82
N ASP A 49 -13.21 -7.71 2.12
CA ASP A 49 -14.00 -8.70 2.86
C ASP A 49 -15.47 -8.66 2.45
N ARG A 50 -16.03 -7.45 2.43
CA ARG A 50 -17.43 -7.21 2.01
C ARG A 50 -17.64 -7.64 0.56
N LEU A 51 -16.71 -7.31 -0.33
CA LEU A 51 -16.78 -7.68 -1.74
C LEU A 51 -16.45 -9.16 -1.99
N GLY A 52 -15.65 -9.79 -1.12
CA GLY A 52 -15.28 -11.19 -1.23
C GLY A 52 -16.48 -12.14 -1.18
N GLY A 53 -17.49 -11.81 -0.37
CA GLY A 53 -18.73 -12.58 -0.26
C GLY A 53 -19.76 -12.33 -1.37
N LEU A 54 -19.55 -11.31 -2.22
CA LEU A 54 -20.49 -10.95 -3.28
C LEU A 54 -20.14 -11.64 -4.61
N PRO A 55 -21.12 -11.97 -5.47
CA PRO A 55 -20.89 -12.57 -6.78
C PRO A 55 -20.40 -11.55 -7.84
N VAL A 56 -19.48 -10.66 -7.46
CA VAL A 56 -18.89 -9.65 -8.35
C VAL A 56 -17.95 -10.33 -9.36
N ARG A 57 -18.05 -9.99 -10.65
CA ARG A 57 -17.11 -10.49 -11.67
C ARG A 57 -15.77 -9.76 -11.54
N LEU A 58 -14.66 -10.50 -11.41
CA LEU A 58 -13.34 -9.90 -11.22
C LEU A 58 -12.94 -8.85 -12.28
N PRO A 59 -13.17 -9.06 -13.60
CA PRO A 59 -12.83 -8.04 -14.59
C PRO A 59 -13.58 -6.73 -14.38
N ARG A 60 -14.84 -6.79 -13.93
CA ARG A 60 -15.63 -5.60 -13.61
C ARG A 60 -15.06 -4.88 -12.39
N LEU A 61 -14.62 -5.63 -11.38
CA LEU A 61 -14.02 -5.04 -10.18
C LEU A 61 -12.73 -4.28 -10.54
N TRP A 62 -11.82 -4.91 -11.30
CA TRP A 62 -10.61 -4.25 -11.79
C TRP A 62 -10.90 -3.03 -12.64
N LEU A 63 -11.89 -3.11 -13.54
CA LEU A 63 -12.30 -1.98 -14.37
C LEU A 63 -12.87 -0.83 -13.53
N ILE A 64 -13.79 -1.10 -12.59
CA ILE A 64 -14.39 -0.07 -11.72
C ILE A 64 -13.31 0.58 -10.85
N SER A 65 -12.42 -0.22 -10.26
CA SER A 65 -11.30 0.27 -9.46
C SER A 65 -10.36 1.15 -10.29
N GLY A 66 -10.00 0.72 -11.51
CA GLY A 66 -9.15 1.49 -12.42
C GLY A 66 -9.81 2.78 -12.91
N CYS A 67 -11.09 2.73 -13.28
CA CYS A 67 -11.88 3.91 -13.63
C CYS A 67 -12.00 4.87 -12.45
N GLY A 68 -12.22 4.37 -11.24
CA GLY A 68 -12.27 5.18 -10.02
C GLY A 68 -10.95 5.91 -9.76
N LEU A 69 -9.81 5.23 -9.91
CA LEU A 69 -8.49 5.86 -9.84
C LEU A 69 -8.33 6.92 -10.92
N GLY A 70 -8.66 6.60 -12.17
CA GLY A 70 -8.57 7.53 -13.31
C GLY A 70 -9.45 8.77 -13.13
N LEU A 71 -10.65 8.63 -12.58
CA LEU A 71 -11.54 9.76 -12.30
C LEU A 71 -10.99 10.66 -11.19
N VAL A 72 -10.44 10.07 -10.12
CA VAL A 72 -9.86 10.84 -9.00
C VAL A 72 -8.60 11.57 -9.42
N THR A 73 -7.74 10.93 -10.22
CA THR A 73 -6.54 11.59 -10.77
C THR A 73 -6.91 12.69 -11.76
N LEU A 74 -7.89 12.46 -12.64
CA LEU A 74 -8.39 13.47 -13.57
C LEU A 74 -9.00 14.67 -12.82
N ALA A 75 -9.88 14.41 -11.84
CA ALA A 75 -10.47 15.45 -11.01
C ALA A 75 -9.39 16.25 -10.26
N SER A 76 -8.34 15.57 -9.77
CA SER A 76 -7.21 16.20 -9.10
C SER A 76 -6.44 17.14 -10.03
N VAL A 77 -6.19 16.75 -11.28
CA VAL A 77 -5.55 17.60 -12.29
C VAL A 77 -6.40 18.83 -12.60
N ILE A 78 -7.71 18.64 -12.79
CA ILE A 78 -8.65 19.74 -13.08
C ILE A 78 -8.69 20.73 -11.90
N LEU A 79 -8.79 20.23 -10.65
CA LEU A 79 -8.82 21.07 -9.46
C LEU A 79 -7.52 21.86 -9.25
N ARG A 80 -6.36 21.22 -9.48
CA ARG A 80 -5.05 21.89 -9.38
C ARG A 80 -4.86 22.98 -10.43
N GLY A 81 -5.48 22.84 -11.60
CA GLY A 81 -5.46 23.85 -12.67
C GLY A 81 -6.50 24.95 -12.54
N SER A 82 -7.41 24.87 -11.55
CA SER A 82 -8.51 25.83 -11.41
C SER A 82 -8.15 27.01 -10.50
N GLU A 83 -8.20 28.22 -11.05
CA GLU A 83 -8.06 29.45 -10.24
C GLU A 83 -9.16 29.58 -9.18
N GLY A 84 -10.38 29.14 -9.49
CA GLY A 84 -11.52 29.22 -8.55
C GLY A 84 -11.29 28.37 -7.30
N ALA A 85 -10.76 27.16 -7.49
CA ALA A 85 -10.38 26.28 -6.37
C ALA A 85 -9.21 26.88 -5.57
N ALA A 86 -8.21 27.46 -6.24
CA ALA A 86 -7.09 28.10 -5.56
C ALA A 86 -7.52 29.32 -4.73
N ARG A 87 -8.52 30.09 -5.19
CA ARG A 87 -9.06 31.24 -4.44
C ARG A 87 -9.84 30.82 -3.19
N SER A 88 -10.55 29.69 -3.21
CA SER A 88 -11.37 29.24 -2.07
C SER A 88 -10.58 28.47 -1.02
N LEU A 89 -9.65 27.61 -1.43
CA LEU A 89 -8.94 26.67 -0.55
C LEU A 89 -7.45 26.97 -0.39
N SER A 90 -6.94 28.02 -1.05
CA SER A 90 -5.50 28.27 -1.30
C SER A 90 -4.85 27.19 -2.18
N SER A 91 -3.78 27.54 -2.87
CA SER A 91 -3.02 26.57 -3.67
C SER A 91 -2.46 25.42 -2.82
N ALA A 92 -2.05 25.70 -1.59
CA ALA A 92 -1.55 24.68 -0.65
C ALA A 92 -2.65 23.71 -0.20
N GLY A 93 -3.87 24.22 0.07
CA GLY A 93 -5.02 23.39 0.43
C GLY A 93 -5.48 22.51 -0.73
N VAL A 94 -5.57 23.06 -1.94
CA VAL A 94 -5.91 22.29 -3.15
C VAL A 94 -4.89 21.18 -3.39
N TYR A 95 -3.59 21.48 -3.29
CA TYR A 95 -2.54 20.47 -3.43
C TYR A 95 -2.68 19.35 -2.39
N SER A 96 -2.82 19.70 -1.11
CA SER A 96 -2.89 18.72 -0.01
C SER A 96 -4.10 17.79 -0.12
N ILE A 97 -5.28 18.34 -0.46
CA ILE A 97 -6.51 17.55 -0.61
C ILE A 97 -6.42 16.60 -1.81
N THR A 98 -5.96 17.12 -2.96
CA THR A 98 -5.86 16.31 -4.17
C THR A 98 -4.76 15.25 -4.07
N GLU A 99 -3.66 15.57 -3.39
CA GLU A 99 -2.60 14.60 -3.09
C GLU A 99 -3.14 13.49 -2.18
N ALA A 100 -3.75 13.84 -1.04
CA ALA A 100 -4.36 12.87 -0.14
C ALA A 100 -5.42 12.01 -0.85
N ALA A 101 -6.26 12.59 -1.71
CA ALA A 101 -7.27 11.86 -2.45
C ALA A 101 -6.67 10.79 -3.39
N VAL A 102 -5.65 11.15 -4.17
CA VAL A 102 -4.96 10.21 -5.07
C VAL A 102 -4.31 9.09 -4.27
N TRP A 103 -3.59 9.43 -3.20
CA TRP A 103 -2.89 8.46 -2.37
C TRP A 103 -3.82 7.57 -1.53
N LEU A 104 -5.01 8.03 -1.17
CA LEU A 104 -6.06 7.19 -0.57
C LEU A 104 -6.63 6.20 -1.57
N VAL A 105 -6.89 6.65 -2.80
CA VAL A 105 -7.57 5.85 -3.82
C VAL A 105 -6.64 4.84 -4.48
N LEU A 106 -5.33 5.11 -4.51
CA LEU A 106 -4.32 4.19 -5.04
C LEU A 106 -4.39 2.77 -4.43
N PRO A 107 -4.25 2.58 -3.09
CA PRO A 107 -4.41 1.26 -2.49
C PRO A 107 -5.85 0.73 -2.64
N LEU A 108 -6.88 1.57 -2.59
CA LEU A 108 -8.25 1.10 -2.83
C LEU A 108 -8.43 0.49 -4.22
N ALA A 109 -7.84 1.11 -5.24
CA ALA A 109 -7.97 0.71 -6.63
C ALA A 109 -7.09 -0.50 -6.99
N LEU A 110 -5.96 -0.70 -6.31
CA LEU A 110 -5.04 -1.80 -6.60
C LEU A 110 -5.16 -2.95 -5.62
N LEU A 111 -5.17 -2.66 -4.32
CA LEU A 111 -5.13 -3.67 -3.27
C LEU A 111 -6.50 -4.34 -3.08
N THR A 112 -7.60 -3.61 -3.12
CA THR A 112 -8.94 -4.21 -2.98
C THR A 112 -9.22 -5.29 -4.03
N PRO A 113 -9.09 -5.03 -5.36
CA PRO A 113 -9.32 -6.05 -6.35
C PRO A 113 -8.28 -7.18 -6.27
N LEU A 114 -7.03 -6.89 -5.92
CA LEU A 114 -6.00 -7.91 -5.70
C LEU A 114 -6.39 -8.86 -4.55
N LEU A 115 -6.81 -8.32 -3.40
CA LEU A 115 -7.20 -9.12 -2.23
C LEU A 115 -8.44 -9.97 -2.53
N VAL A 116 -9.43 -9.44 -3.25
CA VAL A 116 -10.63 -10.19 -3.69
C VAL A 116 -10.27 -11.24 -4.72
N SER A 117 -9.41 -10.94 -5.69
CA SER A 117 -8.94 -11.93 -6.65
C SER A 117 -8.18 -13.08 -5.97
N ALA A 118 -7.36 -12.75 -4.96
CA ALA A 118 -6.58 -13.72 -4.20
C ALA A 118 -7.44 -14.66 -3.34
N THR A 119 -8.69 -14.31 -3.01
CA THR A 119 -9.61 -15.27 -2.36
C THR A 119 -10.04 -16.36 -3.33
N ARG A 120 -10.21 -16.04 -4.63
CA ARG A 120 -10.75 -16.95 -5.65
C ARG A 120 -9.69 -17.72 -6.43
N TYR A 121 -8.54 -17.10 -6.68
CA TYR A 121 -7.47 -17.68 -7.51
C TYR A 121 -6.13 -17.58 -6.80
N SER A 122 -5.40 -18.70 -6.71
CA SER A 122 -4.09 -18.77 -6.05
C SER A 122 -3.02 -17.95 -6.76
N THR A 123 -3.12 -17.75 -8.07
CA THR A 123 -2.18 -16.94 -8.86
C THR A 123 -2.05 -15.53 -8.31
N PHE A 124 -3.14 -14.93 -7.84
CA PHE A 124 -3.11 -13.57 -7.28
C PHE A 124 -2.44 -13.50 -5.90
N LEU A 125 -2.34 -14.62 -5.18
CA LEU A 125 -1.57 -14.69 -3.94
C LEU A 125 -0.06 -14.65 -4.23
N SER A 126 0.38 -15.27 -5.34
CA SER A 126 1.76 -15.13 -5.82
C SER A 126 2.05 -13.73 -6.35
N ILE A 127 1.10 -13.11 -7.06
CA ILE A 127 1.22 -11.71 -7.52
C ILE A 127 1.33 -10.76 -6.32
N GLU A 128 0.52 -10.95 -5.29
CA GLU A 128 0.57 -10.18 -4.05
C GLU A 128 1.95 -10.28 -3.38
N ALA A 129 2.50 -11.49 -3.25
CA ALA A 129 3.83 -11.71 -2.71
C ALA A 129 4.93 -11.04 -3.56
N ALA A 130 4.85 -11.18 -4.90
CA ALA A 130 5.79 -10.55 -5.82
C ALA A 130 5.76 -9.01 -5.74
N LEU A 131 4.57 -8.42 -5.59
CA LEU A 131 4.40 -6.97 -5.41
C LEU A 131 5.03 -6.49 -4.10
N LEU A 132 4.77 -7.18 -2.99
CA LEU A 132 5.37 -6.83 -1.70
C LEU A 132 6.89 -6.91 -1.75
N VAL A 133 7.44 -8.02 -2.26
CA VAL A 133 8.89 -8.18 -2.45
C VAL A 133 9.43 -7.09 -3.37
N GLY A 134 8.73 -6.79 -4.47
CA GLY A 134 9.12 -5.74 -5.42
C GLY A 134 9.16 -4.35 -4.80
N ILE A 135 8.21 -3.98 -3.94
CA ILE A 135 8.20 -2.70 -3.22
C ILE A 135 9.40 -2.60 -2.28
N PHE A 136 9.63 -3.62 -1.45
CA PHE A 136 10.74 -3.63 -0.50
C PHE A 136 12.09 -3.65 -1.23
N ALA A 137 12.25 -4.52 -2.24
CA ALA A 137 13.45 -4.60 -3.05
C ALA A 137 13.68 -3.30 -3.83
N GLY A 138 12.63 -2.64 -4.33
CA GLY A 138 12.72 -1.37 -5.04
C GLY A 138 13.28 -0.24 -4.19
N VAL A 139 12.88 -0.17 -2.92
CA VAL A 139 13.44 0.81 -1.97
C VAL A 139 14.94 0.60 -1.81
N PHE A 140 15.42 -0.64 -1.66
CA PHE A 140 16.86 -0.91 -1.58
C PHE A 140 17.59 -0.78 -2.91
N ALA A 141 16.96 -1.14 -4.03
CA ALA A 141 17.53 -1.05 -5.36
C ALA A 141 17.81 0.40 -5.77
N ALA A 142 16.94 1.34 -5.39
CA ALA A 142 17.16 2.77 -5.59
C ALA A 142 18.48 3.27 -4.94
N HIS A 143 19.00 2.56 -3.94
CA HIS A 143 20.26 2.90 -3.27
C HIS A 143 21.50 2.29 -3.96
N ARG A 144 21.33 1.33 -4.89
CA ARG A 144 22.44 0.67 -5.61
C ARG A 144 23.09 1.59 -6.65
N GLU A 145 22.34 2.53 -7.21
CA GLU A 145 22.79 3.39 -8.33
C GLU A 145 23.32 4.76 -7.88
N GLY A 146 23.53 4.97 -6.57
CA GLY A 146 24.18 6.18 -6.08
C GLY A 146 23.38 7.46 -6.32
N SER A 147 22.04 7.42 -6.22
CA SER A 147 21.22 8.63 -6.31
C SER A 147 21.65 9.62 -5.21
N LEU A 148 22.23 10.74 -5.65
CA LEU A 148 22.77 11.87 -4.89
C LEU A 148 21.72 12.67 -4.08
N HIS A 149 20.63 12.06 -3.64
CA HIS A 149 19.68 12.68 -2.72
C HIS A 149 19.81 12.00 -1.36
N ARG A 150 20.74 12.52 -0.55
CA ARG A 150 20.88 12.19 0.87
C ARG A 150 19.57 12.60 1.56
N PRO A 151 18.85 11.64 2.15
CA PRO A 151 18.88 11.57 3.59
C PRO A 151 19.10 10.12 4.02
N TYR A 152 20.34 9.79 4.36
CA TYR A 152 20.73 8.52 4.97
C TYR A 152 20.28 8.48 6.44
N PHE A 153 19.04 8.82 6.76
CA PHE A 153 18.61 9.03 8.15
C PHE A 153 18.90 7.82 9.05
N ILE A 154 18.70 6.61 8.54
CA ILE A 154 18.95 5.37 9.29
C ILE A 154 20.42 4.97 9.22
N THR A 155 21.04 5.04 8.04
CA THR A 155 22.43 4.63 7.85
C THR A 155 23.42 5.59 8.49
N ASP A 156 23.23 6.91 8.37
CA ASP A 156 24.04 7.92 9.05
C ASP A 156 23.90 7.77 10.57
N TRP A 157 22.69 7.60 11.09
CA TRP A 157 22.47 7.38 12.52
C TRP A 157 23.18 6.13 13.07
N LEU A 158 23.24 5.05 12.27
CA LEU A 158 23.96 3.82 12.60
C LEU A 158 25.47 4.02 12.52
N LEU A 159 25.97 4.63 11.45
CA LEU A 159 27.39 4.88 11.22
C LEU A 159 27.98 5.87 12.23
N GLU A 160 27.24 6.93 12.60
CA GLU A 160 27.60 7.87 13.67
C GLU A 160 27.81 7.18 15.02
N ARG A 161 27.17 6.03 15.24
CA ARG A 161 27.29 5.19 16.44
C ARG A 161 28.27 4.03 16.27
N ASN A 162 29.02 4.00 15.16
CA ASN A 162 29.91 2.91 14.78
C ASN A 162 29.22 1.55 14.61
N TYR A 163 27.93 1.54 14.23
CA TYR A 163 27.23 0.33 13.85
C TYR A 163 27.34 0.09 12.33
N ASP A 164 27.60 -1.15 11.94
CA ASP A 164 27.45 -1.60 10.56
C ASP A 164 25.93 -1.70 10.24
N PRO A 165 25.42 -0.98 9.21
CA PRO A 165 24.01 -1.02 8.85
C PRO A 165 23.57 -2.33 8.17
N LEU A 166 24.52 -3.13 7.66
CA LEU A 166 24.20 -4.33 6.88
C LEU A 166 23.43 -5.40 7.68
N PRO A 167 23.81 -5.75 8.93
CA PRO A 167 23.01 -6.63 9.79
C PRO A 167 21.59 -6.13 10.05
N PHE A 168 21.37 -4.82 10.18
CA PHE A 168 20.05 -4.24 10.44
C PHE A 168 19.13 -4.42 9.22
N PHE A 169 19.63 -4.15 8.01
CA PHE A 169 18.85 -4.37 6.80
C PHE A 169 18.55 -5.85 6.53
N LEU A 170 19.52 -6.74 6.80
CA LEU A 170 19.30 -8.18 6.73
C LEU A 170 18.24 -8.65 7.74
N ALA A 171 18.28 -8.14 8.97
CA ALA A 171 17.28 -8.46 9.99
C ALA A 171 15.88 -7.99 9.60
N VAL A 172 15.75 -6.77 9.06
CA VAL A 172 14.47 -6.25 8.55
C VAL A 172 13.96 -7.10 7.38
N GLY A 173 14.83 -7.45 6.42
CA GLY A 173 14.47 -8.33 5.30
C GLY A 173 14.02 -9.71 5.76
N ALA A 174 14.73 -10.31 6.72
CA ALA A 174 14.36 -11.60 7.32
C ALA A 174 13.01 -11.52 8.06
N ALA A 175 12.80 -10.48 8.88
CA ALA A 175 11.54 -10.26 9.58
C ALA A 175 10.36 -10.11 8.62
N LEU A 176 10.53 -9.33 7.54
CA LEU A 176 9.53 -9.19 6.48
C LEU A 176 9.25 -10.51 5.76
N GLY A 177 10.29 -11.29 5.48
CA GLY A 177 10.16 -12.64 4.90
C GLY A 177 9.33 -13.57 5.80
N VAL A 178 9.61 -13.59 7.10
CA VAL A 178 8.84 -14.37 8.08
C VAL A 178 7.39 -13.88 8.14
N MET A 179 7.15 -12.57 8.21
CA MET A 179 5.79 -12.01 8.20
C MET A 179 5.02 -12.38 6.93
N LEU A 180 5.68 -12.34 5.76
CA LEU A 180 5.08 -12.75 4.50
C LEU A 180 4.70 -14.23 4.52
N ILE A 181 5.60 -15.11 4.99
CA ILE A 181 5.31 -16.54 5.14
C ILE A 181 4.10 -16.74 6.06
N VAL A 182 4.07 -16.10 7.23
CA VAL A 182 2.94 -16.17 8.18
C VAL A 182 1.64 -15.71 7.52
N TRP A 183 1.67 -14.63 6.74
CA TRP A 183 0.49 -14.12 6.02
C TRP A 183 -0.02 -15.08 4.95
N LEU A 184 0.87 -15.66 4.15
CA LEU A 184 0.48 -16.60 3.09
C LEU A 184 -0.06 -17.91 3.70
N LEU A 185 0.53 -18.37 4.81
CA LEU A 185 0.07 -19.55 5.54
C LEU A 185 -1.29 -19.30 6.23
N SER A 186 -1.49 -18.14 6.87
CA SER A 186 -2.76 -17.81 7.53
C SER A 186 -3.91 -17.75 6.52
N ARG A 187 -3.66 -17.21 5.32
CA ARG A 187 -4.65 -17.20 4.22
C ARG A 187 -4.96 -18.57 3.67
N ARG A 188 -3.96 -19.47 3.55
CA ARG A 188 -4.22 -20.86 3.12
C ARG A 188 -5.05 -21.61 4.15
N SER A 189 -4.71 -21.50 5.43
CA SER A 189 -5.45 -22.13 6.52
C SER A 189 -6.91 -21.64 6.54
N ALA A 190 -7.14 -20.33 6.43
CA ALA A 190 -8.48 -19.75 6.40
C ALA A 190 -9.35 -20.14 5.19
N LYS A 191 -8.76 -20.69 4.12
CA LYS A 191 -9.47 -21.25 2.96
C LYS A 191 -9.85 -22.72 3.14
N GLN A 192 -9.16 -23.46 4.01
CA GLN A 192 -9.38 -24.90 4.24
C GLN A 192 -10.41 -25.18 5.34
N THR A 193 -10.79 -24.16 6.11
CA THR A 193 -11.86 -24.16 7.12
C THR A 193 -13.12 -23.47 6.60
#